data_AF-A0A9D3Q2J2-F1
#
_entry.id   AF-A0A9D3Q2J2-F1
#
_cell.length_a   1.000
_cell.length_b   1.000
_cell.length_c   1.000
_cell.angle_alpha   90.00
_cell.angle_beta   90.00
_cell.angle_gamma   90.00
#
_symmetry.space_group_name_H-M   'P 1'
#
loop_
_entity.id
_entity.type
_entity.pdbx_description
1 polymer ?
#
loop_
_entity_poly.entity_id
_entity_poly.type
_entity_poly.pdbx_seq_one_letter_code
_entity_poly.pdbx_strand_id
1 'polypeptide(L)'
;MAVNLPGLLSVVVFYLIILVTGIWASKKSKREERKCTGKESEIAMVGGRNLNIWVSIFTTTATWVGGGFILGNAEVVYMPNKGLAWAIGPIGYSLNLVIGGLFFIKPMRGKNHVTIMDPFQVKYGDTLTSVLFIPSVLADIFWVACVLAALGGTMSVILDIPSHLAVVISAAVAILYTLLGGLYSVAYTDVIQLIFMLLSLWLCVPFILKSPASADITYTAVNELYQAPWLGRLDLQDVGRWLDDLLLVTLSGTCYQAFYQRILATATDMQAQITCYASAVVCFILAIPPLVIGAVAASTDWNQTSFGLPTPYEQDKAGMILPISLQYLCPVYISVAGIGAIAAAVMSSIDSALLSSASLFARNIYKNIFRKKASEREILCVVKVSILLFGCTGMGLAMSTSSVYVFWFLSG
;
A
#
# COMPACT_ATOMS: atom_id res chain seq x y z
N MET A 1 -7.11 27.16 16.79
CA MET A 1 -6.74 26.20 15.73
C MET A 1 -6.51 27.00 14.47
N ALA A 2 -5.25 27.26 14.15
CA ALA A 2 -4.86 27.90 12.90
C ALA A 2 -4.38 26.77 12.01
N VAL A 3 -5.11 26.49 10.93
CA VAL A 3 -4.76 25.46 9.94
C VAL A 3 -3.31 25.66 9.52
N ASN A 4 -2.53 24.58 9.48
CA ASN A 4 -1.14 24.62 9.02
C ASN A 4 -1.13 24.93 7.51
N LEU A 5 -1.18 26.23 7.18
CA LEU A 5 -1.36 26.72 5.82
C LEU A 5 -0.27 26.21 4.85
N PRO A 6 1.03 26.20 5.24
CA PRO A 6 2.08 25.61 4.41
C PRO A 6 1.89 24.11 4.16
N GLY A 7 1.49 23.35 5.20
CA GLY A 7 1.20 21.92 5.07
C GLY A 7 0.02 21.66 4.14
N LEU A 8 -1.07 22.42 4.30
CA LEU A 8 -2.28 22.27 3.50
C LEU A 8 -2.00 22.57 2.02
N LEU A 9 -1.30 23.67 1.74
CA LEU A 9 -0.88 24.03 0.38
C LEU A 9 -0.07 22.92 -0.27
N SER A 10 0.88 22.31 0.47
CA SER A 10 1.68 21.23 -0.09
C SER A 10 0.88 19.97 -0.35
N VAL A 11 -0.06 19.60 0.52
CA VAL A 11 -0.91 18.41 0.30
C VAL A 11 -1.84 18.62 -0.89
N VAL A 12 -2.41 19.83 -1.04
CA VAL A 12 -3.21 20.20 -2.22
C VAL A 12 -2.36 20.12 -3.50
N VAL A 13 -1.15 20.69 -3.50
CA VAL A 13 -0.23 20.61 -4.63
C VAL A 13 0.10 19.15 -4.95
N PHE A 14 0.36 18.33 -3.94
CA PHE A 14 0.65 16.92 -4.11
C PHE A 14 -0.53 16.14 -4.70
N TYR A 15 -1.75 16.34 -4.21
CA TYR A 15 -2.95 15.71 -4.76
C TYR A 15 -3.23 16.18 -6.19
N LEU A 16 -2.97 17.44 -6.50
CA LEU A 16 -3.04 17.95 -7.87
C LEU A 16 -2.00 17.28 -8.76
N ILE A 17 -0.76 17.09 -8.30
CA ILE A 17 0.28 16.37 -9.05
C ILE A 17 -0.16 14.92 -9.32
N ILE A 18 -0.69 14.22 -8.31
CA ILE A 18 -1.19 12.84 -8.51
C ILE A 18 -2.37 12.82 -9.46
N LEU A 19 -3.34 13.73 -9.31
CA LEU A 19 -4.50 13.77 -10.17
C LEU A 19 -4.12 14.09 -11.62
N VAL A 20 -3.23 15.08 -11.83
CA VAL A 20 -2.74 15.46 -13.15
C VAL A 20 -1.93 14.32 -13.77
N THR A 21 -1.08 13.65 -13.01
CA THR A 21 -0.32 12.50 -13.50
C THR A 21 -1.23 11.32 -13.83
N GLY A 22 -2.27 11.07 -13.03
CA GLY A 22 -3.31 10.08 -13.33
C GLY A 22 -4.11 10.40 -14.59
N ILE A 23 -4.52 11.65 -14.78
CA ILE A 23 -5.22 12.09 -16.01
C ILE A 23 -4.30 11.98 -17.23
N TRP A 24 -3.03 12.38 -17.09
CA TRP A 24 -2.02 12.25 -18.15
C TRP A 24 -1.74 10.78 -18.48
N ALA A 25 -1.60 9.94 -17.46
CA ALA A 25 -1.36 8.51 -17.59
C ALA A 25 -2.57 7.81 -18.22
N SER A 26 -3.79 8.21 -17.89
CA SER A 26 -5.03 7.77 -18.57
C SER A 26 -5.04 8.16 -20.06
N LYS A 27 -4.65 9.39 -20.40
CA LYS A 27 -4.54 9.81 -21.82
C LYS A 27 -3.46 9.03 -22.57
N LYS A 28 -2.33 8.76 -21.92
CA LYS A 28 -1.24 7.95 -22.49
C LYS A 28 -1.66 6.48 -22.64
N SER A 29 -2.32 5.93 -21.62
CA SER A 29 -2.95 4.60 -21.62
C SER A 29 -3.82 4.44 -22.85
N LYS A 30 -4.81 5.32 -23.07
CA LYS A 30 -5.69 5.27 -24.26
C LYS A 30 -4.96 5.29 -25.60
N ARG A 31 -3.75 5.86 -25.67
CA ARG A 31 -2.91 5.85 -26.88
C ARG A 31 -2.18 4.52 -27.05
N GLU A 32 -1.70 3.93 -25.96
CA GLU A 32 -1.05 2.61 -25.97
C GLU A 32 -2.08 1.49 -26.16
N GLU A 33 -3.26 1.58 -25.56
CA GLU A 33 -4.37 0.63 -25.75
C GLU A 33 -4.75 0.48 -27.22
N ARG A 34 -4.74 1.59 -27.98
CA ARG A 34 -5.01 1.58 -29.42
C ARG A 34 -3.96 0.84 -30.26
N LYS A 35 -2.76 0.63 -29.71
CA LYS A 35 -1.68 -0.12 -30.36
C LYS A 35 -1.71 -1.61 -30.02
N CYS A 36 -2.42 -1.99 -28.96
CA CYS A 36 -2.49 -3.38 -28.51
C CYS A 36 -3.55 -4.16 -29.29
N THR A 37 -3.20 -5.38 -29.70
CA THR A 37 -4.13 -6.34 -30.30
C THR A 37 -4.71 -7.23 -29.19
N GLY A 38 -5.96 -7.01 -28.80
CA GLY A 38 -6.60 -7.79 -27.73
C GLY A 38 -8.03 -7.33 -27.41
N LYS A 39 -8.70 -8.04 -26.51
CA LYS A 39 -10.03 -7.65 -26.01
C LYS A 39 -9.92 -6.40 -25.13
N GLU A 40 -10.77 -5.40 -25.33
CA GLU A 40 -10.69 -4.12 -24.59
C GLU A 40 -10.73 -4.30 -23.06
N SER A 41 -11.52 -5.25 -22.54
CA SER A 41 -11.55 -5.52 -21.09
C SER A 41 -10.25 -6.14 -20.58
N GLU A 42 -9.61 -7.01 -21.36
CA GLU A 42 -8.33 -7.61 -21.01
C GLU A 42 -7.22 -6.56 -21.03
N ILE A 43 -7.23 -5.66 -22.02
CA ILE A 43 -6.28 -4.55 -22.08
C ILE A 43 -6.41 -3.64 -20.85
N ALA A 44 -7.63 -3.32 -20.41
CA ALA A 44 -7.83 -2.50 -19.21
C ALA A 44 -7.43 -3.21 -17.90
N MET A 45 -7.56 -4.54 -17.83
CA MET A 45 -7.32 -5.36 -16.64
C MET A 45 -5.86 -5.80 -16.47
N VAL A 46 -5.17 -6.13 -17.56
CA VAL A 46 -3.77 -6.62 -17.57
C VAL A 46 -2.86 -5.77 -18.44
N GLY A 47 -3.26 -4.55 -18.78
CA GLY A 47 -2.38 -3.59 -19.46
C GLY A 47 -1.84 -4.10 -20.81
N GLY A 48 -2.62 -4.91 -21.54
CA GLY A 48 -2.23 -5.44 -22.85
C GLY A 48 -1.01 -6.36 -22.86
N ARG A 49 -0.50 -6.78 -21.70
CA ARG A 49 0.70 -7.64 -21.57
C ARG A 49 1.95 -7.07 -22.26
N ASN A 50 2.15 -5.77 -22.20
CA ASN A 50 3.29 -5.10 -22.85
C ASN A 50 3.91 -4.01 -21.98
N LEU A 51 3.75 -4.10 -20.65
CA LEU A 51 4.43 -3.18 -19.74
C LEU A 51 5.95 -3.30 -19.86
N ASN A 52 6.62 -2.15 -19.84
CA ASN A 52 8.07 -2.06 -19.76
C ASN A 52 8.56 -2.62 -18.42
N ILE A 53 9.68 -3.36 -18.42
CA ILE A 53 10.28 -3.97 -17.23
C ILE A 53 10.43 -3.00 -16.05
N TRP A 54 10.84 -1.76 -16.30
CA TRP A 54 10.98 -0.76 -15.24
C TRP A 54 9.62 -0.42 -14.65
N VAL A 55 8.63 -0.11 -15.48
CA VAL A 55 7.26 0.17 -15.02
C VAL A 55 6.70 -1.00 -14.22
N SER A 56 6.94 -2.24 -14.68
CA SER A 56 6.53 -3.46 -13.98
C SER A 56 7.19 -3.62 -12.60
N ILE A 57 8.49 -3.33 -12.46
CA ILE A 57 9.19 -3.38 -11.16
C ILE A 57 8.59 -2.35 -10.21
N PHE A 58 8.51 -1.09 -10.63
CA PHE A 58 8.01 -0.01 -9.79
C PHE A 58 6.55 -0.23 -9.37
N THR A 59 5.65 -0.62 -10.28
CA THR A 59 4.24 -0.87 -9.92
C THR A 59 4.08 -2.11 -9.02
N THR A 60 4.86 -3.17 -9.25
CA THR A 60 4.83 -4.37 -8.40
C THR A 60 5.33 -4.05 -6.99
N THR A 61 6.42 -3.28 -6.86
CA THR A 61 6.89 -2.79 -5.56
C THR A 61 5.88 -1.86 -4.89
N ALA A 62 5.28 -0.90 -5.61
CA ALA A 62 4.33 0.06 -5.05
C ALA A 62 3.06 -0.58 -4.49
N THR A 63 2.70 -1.77 -4.98
CA THR A 63 1.58 -2.57 -4.45
C THR A 63 1.83 -3.03 -3.02
N TRP A 64 3.09 -3.37 -2.70
CA TRP A 64 3.49 -3.90 -1.40
C TRP A 64 3.98 -2.82 -0.46
N VAL A 65 4.71 -1.84 -0.98
CA VAL A 65 5.17 -0.66 -0.24
C VAL A 65 4.02 0.35 -0.13
N GLY A 66 2.95 -0.09 0.53
CA GLY A 66 1.76 0.69 0.77
C GLY A 66 1.77 1.46 2.09
N GLY A 67 0.69 2.18 2.38
CA GLY A 67 0.50 2.91 3.63
C GLY A 67 0.68 2.01 4.86
N GLY A 68 0.04 0.83 4.87
CA GLY A 68 0.18 -0.15 5.95
C GLY A 68 1.60 -0.67 6.12
N PHE A 69 2.37 -0.80 5.04
CA PHE A 69 3.76 -1.24 5.11
C PHE A 69 4.65 -0.20 5.79
N ILE A 70 4.61 1.06 5.34
CA ILE A 70 5.49 2.08 5.91
C ILE A 70 5.07 2.49 7.33
N LEU A 71 3.76 2.60 7.60
CA LEU A 71 3.24 2.96 8.93
C LEU A 71 3.46 1.82 9.92
N GLY A 72 3.09 0.60 9.54
CA GLY A 72 3.19 -0.58 10.41
C GLY A 72 4.64 -0.93 10.77
N ASN A 73 5.59 -0.80 9.83
CA ASN A 73 7.01 -1.03 10.14
C ASN A 73 7.54 -0.02 11.15
N ALA A 74 7.17 1.26 11.04
CA ALA A 74 7.59 2.27 12.00
C ALA A 74 6.95 2.04 13.38
N GLU A 75 5.66 1.68 13.41
CA GLU A 75 4.92 1.36 14.63
C GLU A 75 5.54 0.17 15.38
N VAL A 76 5.81 -0.94 14.68
CA VAL A 76 6.33 -2.16 15.31
C VAL A 76 7.72 -1.94 15.93
N VAL A 77 8.58 -1.17 15.27
CA VAL A 77 9.91 -0.82 15.81
C VAL A 77 9.79 0.12 17.01
N TYR A 78 8.82 1.03 17.00
CA TYR A 78 8.58 1.95 18.11
C TYR A 78 8.01 1.26 19.35
N MET A 79 7.19 0.22 19.19
CA MET A 79 6.53 -0.47 20.29
C MET A 79 7.51 -1.11 21.30
N PRO A 80 7.44 -0.78 22.60
CA PRO A 80 8.38 -1.28 23.62
C PRO A 80 8.40 -2.81 23.79
N ASN A 81 7.28 -3.48 23.49
CA ASN A 81 7.13 -4.93 23.61
C ASN A 81 7.50 -5.70 22.33
N LYS A 82 7.86 -5.01 21.26
CA LYS A 82 8.16 -5.60 19.95
C LYS A 82 9.58 -5.26 19.53
N GLY A 83 9.79 -4.09 18.92
CA GLY A 83 11.06 -3.68 18.33
C GLY A 83 11.34 -4.31 16.96
N LEU A 84 12.55 -4.09 16.44
CA LEU A 84 13.00 -4.55 15.11
C LEU A 84 12.85 -6.06 14.91
N ALA A 85 13.06 -6.86 15.96
CA ALA A 85 12.90 -8.32 15.91
C ALA A 85 11.51 -8.76 15.39
N TRP A 86 10.48 -7.94 15.61
CA TRP A 86 9.10 -8.21 15.19
C TRP A 86 8.72 -7.52 13.87
N ALA A 87 9.63 -6.76 13.25
CA ALA A 87 9.41 -6.12 11.96
C ALA A 87 9.48 -7.13 10.80
N ILE A 88 8.49 -8.02 10.75
CA ILE A 88 8.40 -9.14 9.81
C ILE A 88 8.09 -8.68 8.38
N GLY A 89 7.37 -7.56 8.23
CA GLY A 89 6.87 -7.05 6.94
C GLY A 89 7.90 -7.05 5.79
N PRO A 90 9.10 -6.49 5.95
CA PRO A 90 10.10 -6.40 4.88
C PRO A 90 10.59 -7.77 4.43
N ILE A 91 10.80 -8.69 5.38
CA ILE A 91 11.24 -10.06 5.10
C ILE A 91 10.09 -10.84 4.46
N GLY A 92 8.90 -10.81 5.06
CA GLY A 92 7.73 -11.54 4.60
C GLY A 92 7.30 -11.14 3.19
N TYR A 93 7.21 -9.84 2.88
CA TYR A 93 6.84 -9.40 1.53
C TYR A 93 7.94 -9.65 0.48
N SER A 94 9.21 -9.59 0.87
CA SER A 94 10.31 -9.97 -0.02
C SER A 94 10.27 -11.46 -0.35
N LEU A 95 10.03 -12.31 0.65
CA LEU A 95 9.85 -13.75 0.45
C LEU A 95 8.60 -14.06 -0.38
N ASN A 96 7.49 -13.35 -0.15
CA ASN A 96 6.28 -13.48 -0.95
C ASN A 96 6.57 -13.24 -2.44
N LEU A 97 7.28 -12.17 -2.78
CA LEU A 97 7.66 -11.85 -4.17
C LEU A 97 8.57 -12.93 -4.77
N VAL A 98 9.53 -13.46 -3.99
CA VAL A 98 10.42 -14.53 -4.44
C VAL A 98 9.65 -15.84 -4.67
N ILE A 99 8.80 -16.26 -3.73
CA ILE A 99 7.97 -17.46 -3.82
C ILE A 99 6.99 -17.36 -4.98
N GLY A 100 6.32 -16.21 -5.10
CA GLY A 100 5.47 -15.86 -6.23
C GLY A 100 6.21 -16.04 -7.55
N GLY A 101 7.41 -15.45 -7.65
CA GLY A 101 8.34 -15.54 -8.77
C GLY A 101 8.73 -16.95 -9.19
N LEU A 102 9.02 -17.80 -8.21
CA LEU A 102 9.49 -19.17 -8.44
C LEU A 102 8.36 -20.11 -8.86
N PHE A 103 7.23 -20.09 -8.16
CA PHE A 103 6.20 -21.14 -8.28
C PHE A 103 4.95 -20.72 -9.05
N PHE A 104 4.50 -19.47 -8.91
CA PHE A 104 3.17 -19.08 -9.36
C PHE A 104 3.15 -18.33 -10.70
N ILE A 105 4.23 -17.64 -11.08
CA ILE A 105 4.25 -16.85 -12.33
C ILE A 105 4.09 -17.71 -13.58
N LYS A 106 4.94 -18.73 -13.74
CA LYS A 106 4.95 -19.60 -14.93
C LYS A 106 3.59 -20.26 -15.20
N PRO A 107 2.94 -20.91 -14.22
CA PRO A 107 1.63 -21.52 -14.47
C PRO A 107 0.54 -20.48 -14.76
N MET A 108 0.62 -19.29 -14.16
CA MET A 108 -0.36 -18.22 -14.36
C MET A 108 -0.25 -17.57 -15.74
N ARG A 109 0.96 -17.18 -16.15
CA ARG A 109 1.19 -16.55 -17.46
C ARG A 109 1.12 -17.54 -18.61
N GLY A 110 1.67 -18.75 -18.46
CA GLY A 110 1.70 -19.74 -19.53
C GLY A 110 0.30 -20.14 -20.05
N LYS A 111 -0.73 -19.94 -19.24
CA LYS A 111 -2.14 -20.18 -19.59
C LYS A 111 -2.93 -18.92 -19.95
N ASN A 112 -2.28 -17.76 -20.05
CA ASN A 112 -2.91 -16.46 -20.32
C ASN A 112 -4.08 -16.14 -19.37
N HIS A 113 -3.94 -16.49 -18.09
CA HIS A 113 -4.90 -16.08 -17.07
C HIS A 113 -4.92 -14.55 -16.93
N VAL A 114 -6.05 -14.02 -16.48
CA VAL A 114 -6.29 -12.59 -16.22
C VAL A 114 -6.43 -12.34 -14.72
N THR A 115 -6.95 -13.32 -13.97
CA THR A 115 -7.14 -13.23 -12.53
C THR A 115 -6.63 -14.47 -11.80
N ILE A 116 -6.34 -14.32 -10.51
CA ILE A 116 -5.98 -15.44 -9.62
C ILE A 116 -7.09 -16.48 -9.49
N MET A 117 -8.33 -16.09 -9.79
CA MET A 117 -9.50 -16.96 -9.72
C MET A 117 -9.67 -17.85 -10.96
N ASP A 118 -9.01 -17.53 -12.08
CA ASP A 118 -9.18 -18.27 -13.34
C ASP A 118 -8.77 -19.76 -13.22
N PRO A 119 -7.62 -20.14 -12.62
CA PRO A 119 -7.27 -21.55 -12.44
C PRO A 119 -8.29 -22.31 -11.59
N PHE A 120 -8.88 -21.64 -10.59
CA PHE A 120 -9.89 -22.23 -9.72
C PHE A 120 -11.20 -22.45 -10.48
N GLN A 121 -11.60 -21.53 -11.36
CA GLN A 121 -12.80 -21.72 -12.20
C GLN A 121 -12.63 -22.89 -13.16
N VAL A 122 -11.45 -23.02 -13.77
CA VAL A 122 -11.17 -24.13 -14.69
C VAL A 122 -11.22 -25.48 -13.95
N LYS A 123 -10.75 -25.54 -12.70
CA LYS A 123 -10.64 -26.80 -11.95
C LYS A 123 -11.91 -27.17 -11.16
N TYR A 124 -12.56 -26.18 -10.55
CA TYR A 124 -13.65 -26.38 -9.58
C TYR A 124 -14.99 -25.81 -10.03
N GLY A 125 -15.04 -25.12 -11.17
CA GLY A 125 -16.26 -24.51 -11.72
C GLY A 125 -16.62 -23.17 -11.10
N ASP A 126 -17.60 -22.50 -11.71
CA ASP A 126 -17.97 -21.12 -11.39
C ASP A 126 -18.51 -20.96 -9.95
N THR A 127 -19.25 -21.94 -9.44
CA THR A 127 -19.91 -21.87 -8.13
C THR A 127 -18.92 -21.78 -6.97
N LEU A 128 -17.90 -22.64 -6.93
CA LEU A 128 -16.92 -22.62 -5.84
C LEU A 128 -16.09 -21.33 -5.87
N THR A 129 -15.66 -20.89 -7.06
CA THR A 129 -14.91 -19.63 -7.19
C THR A 129 -15.72 -18.43 -6.74
N SER A 130 -17.04 -18.43 -6.96
CA SER A 130 -17.92 -17.37 -6.48
C SER A 130 -17.87 -17.21 -4.96
N VAL A 131 -17.82 -18.33 -4.25
CA VAL A 131 -17.69 -18.34 -2.79
C VAL A 131 -16.31 -17.84 -2.37
N LEU A 132 -15.24 -18.22 -3.08
CA LEU A 132 -13.87 -17.77 -2.82
C LEU A 132 -13.64 -16.28 -3.14
N PHE A 133 -14.47 -15.70 -4.00
CA PHE A 133 -14.42 -14.28 -4.33
C PHE A 133 -14.89 -13.39 -3.18
N ILE A 134 -15.90 -13.81 -2.41
CA ILE A 134 -16.47 -13.03 -1.30
C ILE A 134 -15.39 -12.62 -0.28
N PRO A 135 -14.61 -13.53 0.32
CA PRO A 135 -13.59 -13.15 1.28
C PRO A 135 -12.49 -12.28 0.63
N SER A 136 -12.13 -12.53 -0.63
CA SER A 136 -11.12 -11.72 -1.34
C SER A 136 -11.56 -10.26 -1.51
N VAL A 137 -12.82 -10.00 -1.87
CA VAL A 137 -13.30 -8.61 -2.02
C VAL A 137 -13.58 -7.95 -0.69
N LEU A 138 -14.05 -8.69 0.32
CA LEU A 138 -14.17 -8.15 1.66
C LEU A 138 -12.80 -7.73 2.22
N ALA A 139 -11.76 -8.55 2.02
CA ALA A 139 -10.40 -8.20 2.40
C ALA A 139 -9.92 -6.91 1.70
N ASP A 140 -10.13 -6.78 0.38
CA ASP A 140 -9.78 -5.56 -0.36
C ASP A 140 -10.55 -4.32 0.16
N ILE A 141 -11.84 -4.45 0.49
CA ILE A 141 -12.67 -3.36 1.03
C ILE A 141 -12.20 -2.95 2.43
N PHE A 142 -11.91 -3.91 3.31
CA PHE A 142 -11.36 -3.63 4.64
C PHE A 142 -9.96 -3.03 4.55
N TRP A 143 -9.15 -3.47 3.59
CA TRP A 143 -7.85 -2.87 3.34
C TRP A 143 -7.97 -1.41 2.91
N VAL A 144 -8.87 -1.10 1.97
CA VAL A 144 -9.16 0.29 1.56
C VAL A 144 -9.61 1.13 2.74
N ALA A 145 -10.49 0.60 3.59
CA ALA A 145 -10.93 1.29 4.81
C ALA A 145 -9.78 1.55 5.79
N CYS A 146 -8.93 0.55 6.02
CA CYS A 146 -7.74 0.61 6.87
C CYS A 146 -6.80 1.74 6.45
N VAL A 147 -6.38 1.74 5.18
CA VAL A 147 -5.39 2.72 4.69
C VAL A 147 -5.99 4.13 4.59
N LEU A 148 -7.28 4.27 4.25
CA LEU A 148 -7.97 5.56 4.27
C LEU A 148 -8.07 6.14 5.69
N ALA A 149 -8.43 5.32 6.68
CA ALA A 149 -8.48 5.74 8.08
C ALA A 149 -7.09 6.17 8.58
N ALA A 150 -6.05 5.41 8.23
CA ALA A 150 -4.66 5.74 8.56
C ALA A 150 -4.20 7.07 7.94
N LEU A 151 -4.56 7.33 6.68
CA LEU A 151 -4.28 8.61 6.02
C LEU A 151 -5.08 9.76 6.62
N GLY A 152 -6.36 9.53 6.95
CA GLY A 152 -7.21 10.50 7.63
C GLY A 152 -6.65 10.93 8.98
N GLY A 153 -6.22 9.96 9.79
CA GLY A 153 -5.51 10.21 11.05
C GLY A 153 -4.21 10.97 10.82
N THR A 154 -3.44 10.60 9.80
CA THR A 154 -2.15 11.23 9.46
C THR A 154 -2.36 12.71 9.14
N MET A 155 -3.27 12.98 8.21
CA MET A 155 -3.58 14.34 7.77
C MET A 155 -4.20 15.18 8.88
N SER A 156 -4.97 14.57 9.77
CA SER A 156 -5.57 15.29 10.90
C SER A 156 -4.52 15.80 11.88
N VAL A 157 -3.53 14.98 12.23
CA VAL A 157 -2.44 15.34 13.16
C VAL A 157 -1.55 16.47 12.61
N ILE A 158 -1.38 16.52 11.29
CA ILE A 158 -0.40 17.40 10.63
C ILE A 158 -1.02 18.72 10.14
N LEU A 159 -2.17 18.63 9.48
CA LEU A 159 -2.81 19.77 8.84
C LEU A 159 -3.79 20.49 9.77
N ASP A 160 -4.06 19.91 10.94
CA ASP A 160 -5.09 20.36 11.88
C ASP A 160 -6.48 20.42 11.20
N ILE A 161 -6.74 19.47 10.29
CA ILE A 161 -8.04 19.31 9.61
C ILE A 161 -8.83 18.13 10.23
N PRO A 162 -10.18 18.17 10.18
CA PRO A 162 -10.97 17.03 10.62
C PRO A 162 -10.65 15.76 9.81
N SER A 163 -10.40 14.64 10.49
CA SER A 163 -10.08 13.35 9.87
C SER A 163 -11.09 12.94 8.80
N HIS A 164 -12.39 13.15 9.05
CA HIS A 164 -13.45 12.87 8.07
C HIS A 164 -13.27 13.61 6.75
N LEU A 165 -12.85 14.88 6.79
CA LEU A 165 -12.62 15.68 5.57
C LEU A 165 -11.41 15.13 4.80
N ALA A 166 -10.33 14.78 5.52
CA ALA A 166 -9.14 14.20 4.93
C ALA A 166 -9.44 12.86 4.23
N VAL A 167 -10.23 11.98 4.87
CA VAL A 167 -10.67 10.71 4.30
C VAL A 167 -11.47 10.94 3.01
N VAL A 168 -12.47 11.83 3.04
CA VAL A 168 -13.34 12.10 1.88
C VAL A 168 -12.54 12.65 0.70
N ILE A 169 -11.66 13.62 0.93
CA ILE A 169 -10.83 14.20 -0.14
C ILE A 169 -9.89 13.13 -0.72
N SER A 170 -9.23 12.36 0.14
CA SER A 170 -8.29 11.31 -0.29
C SER A 170 -8.98 10.22 -1.11
N ALA A 171 -10.13 9.74 -0.63
CA ALA A 171 -10.94 8.74 -1.32
C ALA A 171 -11.45 9.27 -2.67
N ALA A 172 -11.94 10.52 -2.71
CA ALA A 172 -12.42 11.12 -3.95
C ALA A 172 -11.31 11.22 -5.01
N VAL A 173 -10.10 11.66 -4.62
CA VAL A 173 -8.94 11.71 -5.53
C VAL A 173 -8.57 10.31 -6.01
N ALA A 174 -8.42 9.35 -5.09
CA ALA A 174 -8.07 7.96 -5.41
C ALA A 174 -9.05 7.30 -6.37
N ILE A 175 -10.35 7.40 -6.08
CA ILE A 175 -11.42 6.86 -6.92
C ILE A 175 -11.39 7.53 -8.30
N LEU A 176 -11.30 8.87 -8.36
CA LEU A 176 -11.39 9.60 -9.62
C LEU A 176 -10.29 9.21 -10.62
N TYR A 177 -9.02 9.17 -10.20
CA TYR A 177 -7.95 8.80 -11.14
C TYR A 177 -7.98 7.30 -11.48
N THR A 178 -8.39 6.43 -10.55
CA THR A 178 -8.52 4.98 -10.80
C THR A 178 -9.61 4.70 -11.84
N LEU A 179 -10.77 5.39 -11.74
CA LEU A 179 -11.88 5.29 -12.71
C LEU A 179 -11.48 5.69 -14.13
N LEU A 180 -10.62 6.70 -14.25
CA LEU A 180 -10.24 7.26 -15.55
C LEU A 180 -9.22 6.38 -16.30
N GLY A 181 -8.49 5.52 -15.59
CA GLY A 181 -7.17 5.11 -16.03
C GLY A 181 -6.90 3.62 -16.26
N GLY A 182 -7.64 2.71 -15.61
CA GLY A 182 -7.36 1.26 -15.69
C GLY A 182 -5.94 0.89 -15.21
N LEU A 183 -5.50 -0.35 -15.46
CA LEU A 183 -4.19 -0.83 -14.97
C LEU A 183 -3.02 0.01 -15.47
N TYR A 184 -3.07 0.47 -16.72
CA TYR A 184 -2.00 1.28 -17.29
C TYR A 184 -1.79 2.59 -16.55
N SER A 185 -2.87 3.31 -16.25
CA SER A 185 -2.77 4.56 -15.53
C SER A 185 -2.26 4.33 -14.12
N VAL A 186 -2.79 3.30 -13.43
CA VAL A 186 -2.35 2.91 -12.08
C VAL A 186 -0.86 2.58 -12.08
N ALA A 187 -0.38 1.80 -13.06
CA ALA A 187 1.04 1.45 -13.15
C ALA A 187 1.96 2.66 -13.34
N TYR A 188 1.53 3.69 -14.09
CA TYR A 188 2.33 4.92 -14.26
C TYR A 188 2.25 5.85 -13.05
N THR A 189 1.09 5.95 -12.37
CA THR A 189 0.99 6.70 -11.12
C THR A 189 1.81 6.05 -10.02
N ASP A 190 1.81 4.71 -9.94
CA ASP A 190 2.63 3.93 -9.01
C ASP A 190 4.13 4.25 -9.17
N VAL A 191 4.63 4.36 -10.40
CA VAL A 191 6.04 4.69 -10.66
C VAL A 191 6.39 6.05 -10.05
N ILE A 192 5.54 7.06 -10.29
CA ILE A 192 5.78 8.42 -9.81
C ILE A 192 5.66 8.46 -8.28
N GLN A 193 4.64 7.82 -7.72
CA GLN A 193 4.42 7.73 -6.28
C GLN A 193 5.57 7.00 -5.59
N LEU A 194 6.06 5.88 -6.13
CA LEU A 194 7.17 5.13 -5.54
C LEU A 194 8.49 5.90 -5.61
N ILE A 195 8.80 6.56 -6.72
CA ILE A 195 9.99 7.42 -6.81
C ILE A 195 9.90 8.55 -5.79
N PHE A 196 8.74 9.19 -5.68
CA PHE A 196 8.53 10.25 -4.71
C PHE A 196 8.65 9.76 -3.27
N MET A 197 8.11 8.58 -2.95
CA MET A 197 8.26 7.93 -1.65
C MET A 197 9.72 7.62 -1.34
N LEU A 198 10.42 7.02 -2.30
CA LEU A 198 11.83 6.66 -2.17
C LEU A 198 12.66 7.91 -1.85
N LEU A 199 12.54 8.97 -2.65
CA LEU A 199 13.33 10.18 -2.44
C LEU A 199 12.95 10.89 -1.14
N SER A 200 11.66 11.03 -0.84
CA SER A 200 11.19 11.81 0.30
C SER A 200 11.47 11.13 1.64
N LEU A 201 11.25 9.82 1.75
CA LEU A 201 11.51 9.11 3.00
C LEU A 201 13.01 9.01 3.28
N TRP A 202 13.83 8.70 2.26
CA TRP A 202 15.29 8.70 2.41
C TRP A 202 15.85 10.08 2.73
N LEU A 203 15.24 11.15 2.21
CA LEU A 203 15.58 12.52 2.59
C LEU A 203 15.27 12.79 4.07
N CYS A 204 14.22 12.20 4.65
CA CYS A 204 13.87 12.41 6.06
C CYS A 204 14.87 11.76 7.03
N VAL A 205 15.46 10.63 6.67
CA VAL A 205 16.38 9.85 7.53
C VAL A 205 17.53 10.67 8.14
N PRO A 206 18.35 11.42 7.38
CA PRO A 206 19.46 12.17 7.97
C PRO A 206 19.01 13.32 8.90
N PHE A 207 17.84 13.91 8.66
CA PHE A 207 17.31 14.98 9.53
C PHE A 207 16.79 14.41 10.84
N ILE A 208 16.09 13.28 10.78
CA ILE A 208 15.51 12.69 11.98
C ILE A 208 16.60 12.12 12.90
N LEU A 209 17.65 11.50 12.34
CA LEU A 209 18.80 11.00 13.10
C LEU A 209 19.62 12.12 13.78
N LYS A 210 19.55 13.35 13.27
CA LYS A 210 20.24 14.53 13.82
C LYS A 210 19.33 15.39 14.70
N SER A 211 18.11 14.94 14.99
CA SER A 211 17.21 15.68 15.85
C SER A 211 17.83 15.85 17.24
N PRO A 212 17.82 17.06 17.83
CA PRO A 212 18.40 17.29 19.15
C PRO A 212 17.66 16.53 20.27
N ALA A 213 16.41 16.13 20.02
CA ALA A 213 15.59 15.37 20.97
C ALA A 213 15.82 13.86 20.91
N SER A 214 16.56 13.35 19.90
CA SER A 214 16.84 11.92 19.75
C SER A 214 18.24 11.57 20.24
N ALA A 215 18.34 10.53 21.07
CA ALA A 215 19.61 9.93 21.44
C ALA A 215 20.19 9.07 20.31
N ASP A 216 21.46 8.65 20.45
CA ASP A 216 22.09 7.74 19.49
C ASP A 216 21.36 6.40 19.44
N ILE A 217 20.81 6.09 18.28
CA ILE A 217 20.07 4.85 18.02
C ILE A 217 20.93 3.61 18.27
N THR A 218 22.25 3.70 18.14
CA THR A 218 23.17 2.57 18.37
C THR A 218 23.17 2.18 19.85
N TYR A 219 23.06 3.17 20.73
CA TYR A 219 23.04 2.97 22.17
C TYR A 219 21.68 2.41 22.62
N THR A 220 20.59 3.01 22.16
CA THR A 220 19.21 2.61 22.50
C THR A 220 18.76 1.32 21.80
N ALA A 221 19.58 0.79 20.87
CA ALA A 221 19.33 -0.51 20.25
C ALA A 221 19.34 -1.63 21.28
N VAL A 222 20.21 -1.53 22.29
CA VAL A 222 20.41 -2.57 23.31
C VAL A 222 20.20 -2.09 24.73
N ASN A 223 20.35 -0.79 24.99
CA ASN A 223 20.17 -0.21 26.32
C ASN A 223 18.82 0.50 26.42
N GLU A 224 18.21 0.38 27.59
CA GLU A 224 17.01 1.13 27.94
C GLU A 224 17.42 2.56 28.35
N LEU A 225 16.79 3.56 27.72
CA LEU A 225 17.04 4.97 28.02
C LEU A 225 15.72 5.72 28.28
N TYR A 226 14.88 5.81 27.26
CA TYR A 226 13.53 6.40 27.36
C TYR A 226 12.44 5.34 27.38
N GLN A 227 12.68 4.24 26.66
CA GLN A 227 11.83 3.06 26.61
C GLN A 227 12.69 1.82 26.34
N ALA A 228 12.05 0.65 26.30
CA ALA A 228 12.70 -0.61 26.01
C ALA A 228 13.50 -0.56 24.69
N PRO A 229 14.60 -1.34 24.57
CA PRO A 229 15.49 -1.26 23.43
C PRO A 229 14.78 -1.55 22.10
N TRP A 230 14.95 -0.68 21.11
CA TRP A 230 14.19 -0.76 19.85
C TRP A 230 14.60 -1.94 18.97
N LEU A 231 15.73 -2.61 19.23
CA LEU A 231 16.08 -3.86 18.54
C LEU A 231 15.06 -4.96 18.86
N GLY A 232 14.45 -4.90 20.05
CA GLY A 232 13.51 -5.91 20.52
C GLY A 232 14.18 -7.21 20.94
N ARG A 233 13.38 -8.14 21.48
CA ARG A 233 13.79 -9.51 21.77
C ARG A 233 12.73 -10.48 21.28
N LEU A 234 13.17 -11.64 20.82
CA LEU A 234 12.32 -12.76 20.47
C LEU A 234 12.51 -13.85 21.51
N ASP A 235 11.57 -13.96 22.44
CA ASP A 235 11.58 -15.01 23.44
C ASP A 235 11.11 -16.34 22.86
N LEU A 236 11.62 -17.45 23.40
CA LEU A 236 11.32 -18.82 22.93
C LEU A 236 9.82 -19.12 22.87
N GLN A 237 9.03 -18.54 23.78
CA GLN A 237 7.58 -18.70 23.84
C GLN A 237 6.85 -18.06 22.65
N ASP A 238 7.44 -17.01 22.07
CA ASP A 238 6.83 -16.21 21.00
C ASP A 238 7.29 -16.63 19.60
N VAL A 239 8.29 -17.51 19.50
CA VAL A 239 8.81 -18.02 18.22
C VAL A 239 7.70 -18.63 17.37
N GLY A 240 6.77 -19.36 17.99
CA GLY A 240 5.63 -19.96 17.28
C GLY A 240 4.74 -18.89 16.63
N ARG A 241 4.41 -17.83 17.37
CA ARG A 241 3.63 -16.70 16.86
C ARG A 241 4.39 -15.92 15.79
N TRP A 242 5.68 -15.69 15.99
CA TRP A 242 6.52 -14.97 15.03
C TRP A 242 6.60 -15.73 13.70
N LEU A 243 6.74 -17.06 13.74
CA LEU A 243 6.72 -17.90 12.54
C LEU A 243 5.35 -17.89 11.86
N ASP A 244 4.26 -17.93 12.63
CA ASP A 244 2.90 -17.83 12.11
C ASP A 244 2.67 -16.49 11.39
N ASP A 245 3.03 -15.37 12.02
CA ASP A 245 2.96 -14.03 11.44
C ASP A 245 3.82 -13.91 10.15
N LEU A 246 5.02 -14.51 10.15
CA LEU A 246 5.90 -14.56 8.96
C LEU A 246 5.26 -15.36 7.83
N LEU A 247 4.71 -16.54 8.12
CA LEU A 247 4.04 -17.39 7.13
C LEU A 247 2.77 -16.71 6.61
N LEU A 248 2.00 -16.06 7.47
CA LEU A 248 0.82 -15.31 7.09
C LEU A 248 1.19 -14.22 6.09
N VAL A 249 2.17 -13.35 6.39
CA VAL A 249 2.59 -12.27 5.49
C VAL A 249 3.20 -12.82 4.19
N THR A 250 3.96 -13.91 4.28
CA THR A 250 4.67 -14.51 3.13
C THR A 250 3.71 -15.22 2.18
N LEU A 251 2.72 -15.96 2.69
CA LEU A 251 1.82 -16.79 1.89
C LEU A 251 0.55 -16.06 1.48
N SER A 252 -0.03 -15.20 2.34
CA SER A 252 -1.24 -14.42 2.01
C SER A 252 -1.05 -13.61 0.73
N GLY A 253 0.15 -13.05 0.55
CA GLY A 253 0.44 -12.24 -0.61
C GLY A 253 0.45 -13.00 -1.94
N THR A 254 0.65 -14.31 -1.90
CA THR A 254 0.58 -15.18 -3.09
C THR A 254 -0.86 -15.43 -3.53
N CYS A 255 -1.85 -15.10 -2.71
CA CYS A 255 -3.27 -15.17 -3.05
C CYS A 255 -3.82 -13.80 -3.49
N TYR A 256 -3.01 -12.74 -3.43
CA TYR A 256 -3.47 -11.37 -3.67
C TYR A 256 -3.58 -11.05 -5.17
N GLN A 257 -4.76 -10.64 -5.61
CA GLN A 257 -5.03 -10.40 -7.04
C GLN A 257 -4.23 -9.23 -7.62
N ALA A 258 -4.02 -8.13 -6.88
CA ALA A 258 -3.26 -6.97 -7.37
C ALA A 258 -1.80 -7.32 -7.72
N PHE A 259 -1.22 -8.33 -7.06
CA PHE A 259 0.09 -8.89 -7.42
C PHE A 259 0.05 -9.55 -8.81
N TYR A 260 -0.93 -10.42 -9.05
CA TYR A 260 -1.05 -11.09 -10.35
C TYR A 260 -1.38 -10.12 -11.49
N GLN A 261 -2.19 -9.09 -11.26
CA GLN A 261 -2.51 -8.10 -12.30
C GLN A 261 -1.26 -7.47 -12.91
N ARG A 262 -0.25 -7.17 -12.09
CA ARG A 262 0.99 -6.49 -12.53
C ARG A 262 1.94 -7.42 -13.25
N ILE A 263 2.02 -8.66 -12.78
CA ILE A 263 2.88 -9.69 -13.35
C ILE A 263 2.30 -10.23 -14.65
N LEU A 264 0.99 -10.41 -14.72
CA LEU A 264 0.29 -10.80 -15.94
C LEU A 264 0.34 -9.68 -16.99
N ALA A 265 0.67 -8.44 -16.61
CA ALA A 265 0.82 -7.31 -17.52
C ALA A 265 2.22 -7.17 -18.17
N THR A 266 3.19 -8.00 -17.80
CA THR A 266 4.51 -8.04 -18.48
C THR A 266 4.42 -8.65 -19.88
N ALA A 267 5.48 -8.52 -20.70
CA ALA A 267 5.50 -9.15 -22.02
C ALA A 267 5.82 -10.64 -21.97
N THR A 268 6.76 -11.05 -21.12
CA THR A 268 7.26 -12.43 -21.06
C THR A 268 7.29 -12.98 -19.63
N ASP A 269 7.32 -14.31 -19.54
CA ASP A 269 7.43 -15.02 -18.26
C ASP A 269 8.76 -14.72 -17.58
N MET A 270 9.85 -14.62 -18.35
CA MET A 270 11.15 -14.21 -17.84
C MET A 270 11.12 -12.80 -17.26
N GLN A 271 10.52 -11.84 -17.98
CA GLN A 271 10.35 -10.48 -17.49
C GLN A 271 9.52 -10.44 -16.20
N ALA A 272 8.46 -11.25 -16.12
CA ALA A 272 7.65 -11.38 -14.92
C ALA A 272 8.46 -11.89 -13.72
N GLN A 273 9.29 -12.92 -13.89
CA GLN A 273 10.16 -13.44 -12.83
C GLN A 273 11.20 -12.41 -12.37
N ILE A 274 11.89 -11.76 -13.32
CA ILE A 274 12.85 -10.69 -13.02
C ILE A 274 12.15 -9.54 -12.27
N THR A 275 10.94 -9.19 -12.69
CA THR A 275 10.13 -8.16 -12.03
C THR A 275 9.93 -8.49 -10.56
N CYS A 276 9.56 -9.72 -10.21
CA CYS A 276 9.38 -10.12 -8.82
C CYS A 276 10.67 -10.08 -8.00
N TYR A 277 11.77 -10.63 -8.51
CA TYR A 277 13.03 -10.64 -7.78
C TYR A 277 13.60 -9.24 -7.58
N ALA A 278 13.54 -8.39 -8.61
CA ALA A 278 13.93 -6.99 -8.50
C ALA A 278 13.01 -6.25 -7.51
N SER A 279 11.69 -6.47 -7.58
CA SER A 279 10.74 -5.84 -6.67
C SER A 279 10.98 -6.23 -5.22
N ALA A 280 11.40 -7.48 -4.93
CA ALA A 280 11.75 -7.93 -3.59
C ALA A 280 12.90 -7.12 -3.00
N VAL A 281 13.94 -6.87 -3.79
CA VAL A 281 15.09 -6.04 -3.37
C VAL A 281 14.65 -4.60 -3.13
N VAL A 282 13.87 -4.01 -4.03
CA VAL A 282 13.40 -2.61 -3.88
C VAL A 282 12.46 -2.46 -2.68
N CYS A 283 11.57 -3.43 -2.42
CA CYS A 283 10.74 -3.46 -1.22
C CYS A 283 11.59 -3.41 0.05
N PHE A 284 12.66 -4.21 0.11
CA PHE A 284 13.55 -4.24 1.26
C PHE A 284 14.27 -2.89 1.47
N ILE A 285 14.76 -2.27 0.39
CA ILE A 285 15.39 -0.94 0.45
C ILE A 285 14.41 0.13 0.95
N LEU A 286 13.15 0.07 0.50
CA LEU A 286 12.10 1.01 0.91
C LEU A 286 11.60 0.80 2.33
N ALA A 287 11.87 -0.36 2.94
CA ALA A 287 11.58 -0.60 4.34
C ALA A 287 12.55 0.13 5.28
N ILE A 288 13.78 0.42 4.82
CA ILE A 288 14.82 0.97 5.71
C ILE A 288 14.40 2.32 6.31
N PRO A 289 13.93 3.32 5.54
CA PRO A 289 13.52 4.60 6.14
C PRO A 289 12.46 4.51 7.25
N PRO A 290 11.30 3.82 7.08
CA PRO A 290 10.33 3.73 8.16
C PRO A 290 10.84 2.97 9.39
N LEU A 291 11.69 1.94 9.21
CA LEU A 291 12.33 1.24 10.34
C LEU A 291 13.24 2.17 11.13
N VAL A 292 14.07 2.97 10.43
CA VAL A 292 14.95 3.95 11.07
C VAL A 292 14.14 5.04 11.78
N ILE A 293 13.06 5.52 11.17
CA ILE A 293 12.18 6.52 11.81
C ILE A 293 11.54 5.94 13.08
N GLY A 294 11.07 4.69 13.06
CA GLY A 294 10.56 4.02 14.26
C GLY A 294 11.63 3.86 15.35
N ALA A 295 12.86 3.50 14.99
CA ALA A 295 13.98 3.39 15.93
C ALA A 295 14.35 4.76 16.55
N VAL A 296 14.34 5.82 15.76
CA VAL A 296 14.59 7.18 16.26
C VAL A 296 13.45 7.63 17.18
N ALA A 297 12.19 7.34 16.84
CA ALA A 297 11.04 7.63 17.67
C ALA A 297 11.11 6.94 19.05
N ALA A 298 11.60 5.70 19.07
CA ALA A 298 11.89 4.94 20.29
C ALA A 298 13.06 5.54 21.10
N SER A 299 13.96 6.25 20.43
CA SER A 299 15.15 6.86 21.00
C SER A 299 14.96 8.34 21.34
N THR A 300 13.73 8.84 21.27
CA THR A 300 13.41 10.26 21.44
C THR A 300 12.91 10.55 22.85
N ASP A 301 13.46 11.61 23.46
CA ASP A 301 12.87 12.22 24.65
C ASP A 301 11.68 13.10 24.24
N TRP A 302 10.47 12.52 24.26
CA TRP A 302 9.26 13.23 23.86
C TRP A 302 8.96 14.48 24.69
N ASN A 303 9.48 14.56 25.92
CA ASN A 303 9.33 15.73 26.79
C ASN A 303 10.08 16.96 26.24
N GLN A 304 11.16 16.76 25.47
CA GLN A 304 11.92 17.85 24.84
C GLN A 304 11.29 18.32 23.52
N THR A 305 10.36 17.54 22.97
CA THR A 305 9.64 17.89 21.75
C THR A 305 8.41 18.74 22.06
N SER A 306 7.87 19.44 21.06
CA SER A 306 6.59 20.14 21.20
C SER A 306 5.37 19.21 21.33
N PHE A 307 5.55 17.89 21.19
CA PHE A 307 4.50 16.91 21.47
C PHE A 307 4.29 16.73 22.99
N GLY A 308 5.37 16.69 23.77
CA GLY A 308 5.34 16.57 25.23
C GLY A 308 5.00 15.17 25.76
N LEU A 309 4.59 15.11 27.03
CA LEU A 309 4.11 13.90 27.70
C LEU A 309 2.58 13.97 27.90
N PRO A 310 1.86 12.82 27.96
CA PRO A 310 2.33 11.43 27.85
C PRO A 310 2.87 11.09 26.46
N THR A 311 3.74 10.08 26.37
CA THR A 311 4.38 9.65 25.11
C THR A 311 3.36 9.18 24.06
N PRO A 312 3.71 9.15 22.75
CA PRO A 312 2.80 8.63 21.73
C PRO A 312 2.31 7.21 21.99
N TYR A 313 3.12 6.36 22.60
CA TYR A 313 2.72 5.01 23.01
C TYR A 313 1.63 5.04 24.10
N GLU A 314 1.81 5.86 25.14
CA GLU A 314 0.84 6.00 26.24
C GLU A 314 -0.48 6.65 25.81
N GLN A 315 -0.49 7.39 24.69
CA GLN A 315 -1.69 7.97 24.10
C GLN A 315 -2.38 7.07 23.05
N ASP A 316 -1.98 5.79 22.94
CA ASP A 316 -2.46 4.85 21.90
C ASP A 316 -2.25 5.39 20.46
N LYS A 317 -1.19 6.18 20.25
CA LYS A 317 -0.82 6.79 18.95
C LYS A 317 0.37 6.10 18.29
N ALA A 318 0.73 4.89 18.71
CA ALA A 318 1.84 4.13 18.14
C ALA A 318 1.70 3.89 16.62
N GLY A 319 0.48 3.61 16.12
CA GLY A 319 0.21 3.48 14.67
C GLY A 319 0.40 4.77 13.87
N MET A 320 0.48 5.91 14.57
CA MET A 320 0.72 7.24 13.99
C MET A 320 2.17 7.71 14.23
N ILE A 321 3.06 6.83 14.67
CA ILE A 321 4.42 7.24 15.05
C ILE A 321 5.19 7.84 13.87
N LEU A 322 5.07 7.25 12.67
CA LEU A 322 5.76 7.77 11.48
C LEU A 322 5.41 9.24 11.20
N PRO A 323 4.12 9.64 11.06
CA PRO A 323 3.80 11.05 10.85
C PRO A 323 4.09 11.94 12.06
N ILE A 324 3.93 11.45 13.29
CA ILE A 324 4.30 12.21 14.50
C ILE A 324 5.81 12.51 14.48
N SER A 325 6.66 11.50 14.27
CA SER A 325 8.10 11.67 14.19
C SER A 325 8.50 12.62 13.07
N LEU A 326 7.86 12.53 11.89
CA LEU A 326 8.11 13.49 10.81
C LEU A 326 7.69 14.93 11.18
N GLN A 327 6.61 15.12 11.93
CA GLN A 327 6.12 16.46 12.31
C GLN A 327 6.97 17.10 13.41
N TYR A 328 7.38 16.32 14.40
CA TYR A 328 7.99 16.83 15.62
C TYR A 328 9.52 16.75 15.63
N LEU A 329 10.13 15.91 14.78
CA LEU A 329 11.58 15.69 14.74
C LEU A 329 12.25 16.19 13.45
N CYS A 330 11.49 16.49 12.40
CA CYS A 330 12.03 17.03 11.16
C CYS A 330 11.69 18.51 10.98
N PRO A 331 12.53 19.29 10.26
CA PRO A 331 12.16 20.63 9.81
C PRO A 331 10.88 20.61 8.95
N VAL A 332 10.10 21.69 9.00
CA VAL A 332 8.78 21.80 8.34
C VAL A 332 8.80 21.35 6.86
N TYR A 333 9.80 21.79 6.07
CA TYR A 333 9.89 21.44 4.65
C TYR A 333 10.14 19.94 4.41
N ILE A 334 10.92 19.29 5.28
CA ILE A 334 11.23 17.87 5.20
C ILE A 334 10.04 17.04 5.66
N SER A 335 9.39 17.47 6.74
CA SER A 335 8.16 16.90 7.26
C SER A 335 7.11 16.82 6.14
N VAL A 336 6.87 17.94 5.46
CA VAL A 336 5.92 18.04 4.36
C VAL A 336 6.21 17.04 3.22
N ALA A 337 7.48 16.85 2.85
CA ALA A 337 7.86 15.85 1.85
C ALA A 337 7.57 14.42 2.34
N GLY A 338 7.92 14.09 3.58
CA GLY A 338 7.62 12.78 4.19
C GLY A 338 6.12 12.50 4.30
N ILE A 339 5.31 13.52 4.57
CA ILE A 339 3.85 13.40 4.64
C ILE A 339 3.25 13.15 3.25
N GLY A 340 3.76 13.84 2.24
CA GLY A 340 3.45 13.52 0.86
C GLY A 340 3.77 12.07 0.53
N ALA A 341 4.90 11.54 1.01
CA ALA A 341 5.26 10.13 0.79
C ALA A 341 4.25 9.17 1.43
N ILE A 342 3.78 9.47 2.66
CA ILE A 342 2.71 8.68 3.30
C ILE A 342 1.45 8.69 2.46
N ALA A 343 1.06 9.87 1.96
CA ALA A 343 -0.10 10.00 1.10
C ALA A 343 0.06 9.25 -0.24
N ALA A 344 1.24 9.28 -0.86
CA ALA A 344 1.55 8.47 -2.04
C ALA A 344 1.38 6.98 -1.76
N ALA A 345 1.92 6.49 -0.64
CA ALA A 345 1.87 5.08 -0.26
C ALA A 345 0.44 4.58 -0.04
N VAL A 346 -0.37 5.41 0.62
CA VAL A 346 -1.78 5.08 0.84
C VAL A 346 -2.54 5.09 -0.48
N MET A 347 -2.33 6.10 -1.33
CA MET A 347 -3.03 6.20 -2.61
C MET A 347 -2.71 5.02 -3.54
N SER A 348 -1.44 4.60 -3.64
CA SER A 348 -1.02 3.42 -4.42
C SER A 348 -1.55 2.09 -3.86
N SER A 349 -1.95 2.07 -2.59
CA SER A 349 -2.60 0.91 -1.99
C SER A 349 -4.08 0.84 -2.34
N ILE A 350 -4.75 2.00 -2.31
CA ILE A 350 -6.19 2.11 -2.59
C ILE A 350 -6.46 1.77 -4.06
N ASP A 351 -5.73 2.36 -5.00
CA ASP A 351 -5.96 2.11 -6.43
C ASP A 351 -5.74 0.64 -6.80
N SER A 352 -4.72 -0.01 -6.22
CA SER A 352 -4.41 -1.44 -6.35
C SER A 352 -5.57 -2.31 -5.87
N ALA A 353 -6.06 -2.07 -4.66
CA ALA A 353 -7.16 -2.85 -4.07
C ALA A 353 -8.47 -2.63 -4.82
N LEU A 354 -8.78 -1.38 -5.19
CA LEU A 354 -10.00 -1.06 -5.96
C LEU A 354 -9.97 -1.67 -7.36
N LEU A 355 -8.85 -1.57 -8.07
CA LEU A 355 -8.72 -2.16 -9.40
C LEU A 355 -8.70 -3.69 -9.36
N SER A 356 -8.09 -4.28 -8.33
CA SER A 356 -8.07 -5.72 -8.06
C SER A 356 -9.48 -6.28 -7.87
N SER A 357 -10.17 -5.80 -6.85
CA SER A 357 -11.54 -6.22 -6.50
C SER A 357 -12.53 -5.99 -7.64
N ALA A 358 -12.46 -4.83 -8.30
CA ALA A 358 -13.32 -4.53 -9.44
C ALA A 358 -13.06 -5.43 -10.65
N SER A 359 -11.80 -5.80 -10.89
CA SER A 359 -11.45 -6.71 -11.99
C SER A 359 -11.91 -8.13 -11.71
N LEU A 360 -11.70 -8.64 -10.50
CA LEU A 360 -12.22 -9.94 -10.08
C LEU A 360 -13.74 -10.00 -10.22
N PHE A 361 -14.44 -8.96 -9.73
CA PHE A 361 -15.89 -8.91 -9.83
C PHE A 361 -16.36 -8.91 -11.28
N ALA A 362 -15.82 -8.02 -12.11
CA ALA A 362 -16.28 -7.87 -13.49
C ALA A 362 -15.98 -9.13 -14.33
N ARG A 363 -14.82 -9.78 -14.13
CA ARG A 363 -14.41 -10.95 -14.91
C ARG A 363 -15.01 -12.24 -14.37
N ASN A 364 -14.75 -12.56 -13.11
CA ASN A 364 -15.05 -13.89 -12.57
C ASN A 364 -16.48 -14.01 -12.09
N ILE A 365 -17.13 -12.90 -11.72
CA ILE A 365 -18.50 -12.92 -11.22
C ILE A 365 -19.47 -12.43 -12.30
N TYR A 366 -19.33 -11.19 -12.74
CA TYR A 366 -20.28 -10.60 -13.68
C TYR A 366 -20.29 -11.31 -15.04
N LYS A 367 -19.13 -11.42 -15.70
CA LYS A 367 -19.05 -12.09 -17.01
C LYS A 367 -19.32 -13.58 -16.91
N ASN A 368 -18.67 -14.30 -15.99
CA ASN A 368 -18.75 -15.76 -16.00
C ASN A 368 -20.05 -16.32 -15.42
N ILE A 369 -20.76 -15.58 -14.55
CA ILE A 369 -21.96 -16.10 -13.87
C ILE A 369 -23.21 -15.36 -14.35
N PHE A 370 -23.26 -14.05 -14.13
CA PHE A 370 -24.48 -13.27 -14.36
C PHE A 370 -24.76 -13.07 -15.84
N ARG A 371 -23.73 -12.73 -16.64
CA ARG A 371 -23.90 -12.39 -18.06
C ARG A 371 -22.75 -12.92 -18.91
N LYS A 372 -22.80 -14.22 -19.23
CA LYS A 372 -21.83 -14.96 -20.07
C LYS A 372 -21.54 -14.35 -21.44
N LYS A 373 -22.49 -13.56 -21.98
CA LYS A 373 -22.38 -12.88 -23.27
C LYS A 373 -22.12 -11.36 -23.14
N ALA A 374 -21.66 -10.88 -21.98
CA ALA A 374 -21.39 -9.46 -21.76
C ALA A 374 -20.36 -8.94 -22.77
N SER A 375 -20.64 -7.77 -23.33
CA SER A 375 -19.73 -7.10 -24.26
C SER A 375 -18.51 -6.51 -23.53
N GLU A 376 -17.44 -6.23 -24.25
CA GLU A 376 -16.22 -5.65 -23.67
C GLU A 376 -16.47 -4.26 -23.04
N ARG A 377 -17.30 -3.43 -23.67
CA ARG A 377 -17.73 -2.13 -23.13
C ARG A 377 -18.54 -2.26 -21.85
N GLU A 378 -19.37 -3.29 -21.78
CA GLU A 378 -20.18 -3.59 -20.61
C GLU A 378 -19.30 -4.01 -19.44
N ILE A 379 -18.31 -4.89 -19.67
CA ILE A 379 -17.34 -5.30 -18.63
C ILE A 379 -16.56 -4.08 -18.11
N LEU A 380 -16.11 -3.19 -19.00
CA LEU A 380 -15.44 -1.94 -18.60
C LEU A 380 -16.34 -1.03 -17.76
N CYS A 381 -17.63 -0.95 -18.09
CA CYS A 381 -18.60 -0.21 -17.29
C CYS A 381 -18.74 -0.83 -15.89
N VAL A 382 -18.84 -2.17 -15.80
CA VAL A 382 -18.93 -2.88 -14.53
C VAL A 382 -17.69 -2.67 -13.68
N VAL A 383 -16.48 -2.70 -14.26
CA VAL A 383 -15.24 -2.37 -13.54
C VAL A 383 -15.33 -0.98 -12.91
N LYS A 384 -15.73 0.05 -13.69
CA LYS A 384 -15.85 1.42 -13.18
C LYS A 384 -16.91 1.57 -12.09
N VAL A 385 -18.08 0.98 -12.27
CA VAL A 385 -19.14 0.99 -11.25
C VAL A 385 -18.66 0.27 -9.98
N SER A 386 -17.93 -0.83 -10.11
CA SER A 386 -17.40 -1.58 -8.97
C SER A 386 -16.32 -0.79 -8.20
N ILE A 387 -15.41 -0.10 -8.91
CA ILE A 387 -14.43 0.81 -8.27
C ILE A 387 -15.15 1.88 -7.44
N LEU A 388 -16.21 2.48 -7.99
CA LEU A 388 -16.99 3.50 -7.28
C LEU A 388 -17.69 2.89 -6.05
N LEU A 389 -18.36 1.75 -6.20
CA LEU A 389 -19.09 1.10 -5.10
C LEU A 389 -18.15 0.63 -3.98
N PHE A 390 -17.07 -0.07 -4.32
CA PHE A 390 -16.10 -0.57 -3.33
C PHE A 390 -15.34 0.59 -2.67
N GLY A 391 -14.99 1.62 -3.43
CA GLY A 391 -14.37 2.83 -2.91
C GLY A 391 -15.28 3.60 -1.95
N CYS A 392 -16.54 3.80 -2.30
CA CYS A 392 -17.52 4.43 -1.41
C CYS A 392 -17.80 3.59 -0.16
N THR A 393 -17.83 2.26 -0.29
CA THR A 393 -18.00 1.34 0.85
C THR A 393 -16.80 1.42 1.80
N GLY A 394 -15.58 1.32 1.27
CA GLY A 394 -14.35 1.45 2.04
C GLY A 394 -14.24 2.82 2.72
N MET A 395 -14.61 3.90 2.02
CA MET A 395 -14.69 5.25 2.60
C MET A 395 -15.72 5.32 3.74
N GLY A 396 -16.91 4.75 3.58
CA GLY A 396 -17.93 4.72 4.62
C GLY A 396 -17.47 3.96 5.87
N LEU A 397 -16.78 2.83 5.69
CA LEU A 397 -16.17 2.07 6.78
C LEU A 397 -15.03 2.84 7.46
N ALA A 398 -14.16 3.50 6.70
CA ALA A 398 -13.10 4.34 7.25
C ALA A 398 -13.65 5.48 8.12
N MET A 399 -14.87 5.94 7.85
CA MET A 399 -15.55 6.97 8.64
C MET A 399 -16.28 6.41 9.88
N SER A 400 -16.61 5.12 9.92
CA SER A 400 -17.40 4.54 11.01
C SER A 400 -16.55 4.18 12.24
N THR A 401 -15.26 3.90 12.04
CA THR A 401 -14.39 3.37 13.10
C THR A 401 -13.01 4.01 13.04
N SER A 402 -12.52 4.55 14.17
CA SER A 402 -11.20 5.17 14.29
C SER A 402 -10.05 4.16 14.38
N SER A 403 -10.35 2.86 14.52
CA SER A 403 -9.36 1.81 14.72
C SER A 403 -8.87 1.22 13.39
N VAL A 404 -7.67 1.63 12.99
CA VAL A 404 -6.92 1.07 11.85
C VAL A 404 -6.62 -0.42 12.07
N TYR A 405 -6.36 -0.81 13.32
CA TYR A 405 -6.02 -2.19 13.70
C TYR A 405 -7.15 -3.19 13.40
N VAL A 406 -8.42 -2.82 13.65
CA VAL A 406 -9.58 -3.69 13.38
C VAL A 406 -9.69 -3.99 11.88
N PHE A 407 -9.53 -2.98 11.03
CA PHE A 407 -9.58 -3.18 9.59
C PHE A 407 -8.38 -3.96 9.06
N TRP A 408 -7.20 -3.75 9.63
CA TRP A 408 -6.01 -4.54 9.29
C TRP A 408 -6.23 -6.03 9.57
N PHE A 409 -6.76 -6.38 10.76
CA PHE A 409 -7.06 -7.76 11.10
C PHE A 409 -8.16 -8.37 10.20
N LEU A 410 -9.22 -7.62 9.91
CA LEU A 410 -10.31 -8.09 9.03
C LEU A 410 -9.89 -8.21 7.56
N SER A 411 -8.79 -7.56 7.16
CA SER A 411 -8.21 -7.65 5.82
C SER A 411 -7.18 -8.77 5.64
N GLY A 412 -6.74 -9.39 6.75
CA GLY A 412 -5.67 -10.39 6.80
C GLY A 412 -6.08 -11.80 6.38
#